data_AF-A0AAD5CT74-F1
#
_entry.id   AF-A0AAD5CT74-F1
#
_cell.length_a   1.000
_cell.length_b   1.000
_cell.length_c   1.000
_cell.angle_alpha   90.00
_cell.angle_beta   90.00
_cell.angle_gamma   90.00
#
_symmetry.space_group_name_H-M   'P 1'
#
loop_
_entity.id
_entity.type
_entity.pdbx_description
1 polymer ?
#
loop_
_entity_poly.entity_id
_entity_poly.type
_entity_poly.pdbx_seq_one_letter_code
_entity_poly.pdbx_strand_id
1 'polypeptide(L)'
;MCNNGPCLNDDVEEDNQLTQYVDVQVPLETQIVSAEGQIDEVQAVIDQNVNVLIGPSGAQSLSGLSASLGHCNLLEPPKDVILIEDDVVILDIKRERCELVEKFSSPQRGTVCVQGYKVKRSVAKTLEAIFKEHGDIAAECVCKTDTFRSSILETVCEDAQLIQNNDFNGKQEDIERRVLDAKAVNINVSWLQAHLEAIRKRKEAREEYNLLMEMKANNLMAKKAAEINLRKRRAELAVVQERSKEAKRSVEVAHLVGRNLIDSFFKCRAETDMWAKAAVV
;
A
#
# COMPACT_ATOMS: atom_id res chain seq x y z
N MET A 1 -41.41 11.21 48.55
CA MET A 1 -41.10 12.58 48.09
C MET A 1 -39.82 12.51 47.29
N CYS A 2 -39.94 12.64 45.97
CA CYS A 2 -38.82 12.66 45.04
C CYS A 2 -38.16 14.04 45.09
N ASN A 3 -36.86 14.10 45.32
CA ASN A 3 -36.07 15.29 45.05
C ASN A 3 -35.05 14.95 43.97
N ASN A 4 -35.35 15.47 42.78
CA ASN A 4 -34.49 15.51 41.61
C ASN A 4 -33.42 16.59 41.82
N GLY A 5 -32.16 16.21 41.66
CA GLY A 5 -31.02 17.11 41.47
C GLY A 5 -30.07 16.47 40.46
N PRO A 6 -29.55 17.21 39.46
CA PRO A 6 -29.08 16.63 38.21
C PRO A 6 -27.70 15.98 38.35
N CYS A 7 -27.58 14.77 37.80
CA CYS A 7 -26.31 14.15 37.51
C CYS A 7 -25.60 14.96 36.42
N LEU A 8 -24.36 15.35 36.69
CA LEU A 8 -23.41 15.80 35.67
C LEU A 8 -23.25 14.66 34.65
N ASN A 9 -23.68 14.91 33.42
CA ASN A 9 -23.24 14.14 32.27
C ASN A 9 -21.84 14.68 31.92
N ASP A 10 -20.82 13.86 32.12
CA ASP A 10 -19.56 14.04 31.42
C ASP A 10 -19.83 13.64 29.95
N ASP A 11 -20.16 14.63 29.14
CA ASP A 11 -20.13 14.51 27.68
C ASP A 11 -18.67 14.26 27.30
N VAL A 12 -18.33 12.99 27.05
CA VAL A 12 -17.14 12.64 26.26
C VAL A 12 -17.44 13.15 24.86
N GLU A 13 -16.96 14.35 24.57
CA GLU A 13 -16.90 14.93 23.24
C GLU A 13 -15.99 14.01 22.41
N GLU A 14 -16.63 13.08 21.70
CA GLU A 14 -15.99 12.21 20.72
C GLU A 14 -15.51 13.12 19.59
N ASP A 15 -14.21 13.44 19.62
CA ASP A 15 -13.48 14.18 18.58
C ASP A 15 -13.60 13.44 17.25
N ASN A 16 -14.74 13.62 16.59
CA ASN A 16 -14.96 13.23 15.21
C ASN A 16 -14.25 14.27 14.33
N GLN A 17 -12.92 14.19 14.26
CA GLN A 17 -12.15 14.88 13.25
C GLN A 17 -12.50 14.27 11.89
N LEU A 18 -13.60 14.74 11.31
CA LEU A 18 -13.90 14.61 9.90
C LEU A 18 -12.68 15.16 9.15
N THR A 19 -11.87 14.28 8.56
CA THR A 19 -10.92 14.65 7.52
C THR A 19 -11.72 15.28 6.38
N GLN A 20 -11.65 16.60 6.28
CA GLN A 20 -12.25 17.34 5.19
C GLN A 20 -11.44 17.04 3.92
N TYR A 21 -11.99 16.19 3.06
CA TYR A 21 -11.50 16.02 1.70
C TYR A 21 -11.82 17.29 0.92
N VAL A 22 -10.80 17.97 0.41
CA VAL A 22 -10.96 19.05 -0.55
C VAL A 22 -10.62 18.49 -1.92
N ASP A 23 -11.63 18.32 -2.76
CA ASP A 23 -11.45 18.04 -4.18
C ASP A 23 -10.78 19.25 -4.83
N VAL A 24 -9.49 19.15 -5.09
CA VAL A 24 -8.77 20.16 -5.87
C VAL A 24 -8.78 19.73 -7.33
N GLN A 25 -9.75 20.24 -8.08
CA GLN A 25 -9.72 20.16 -9.54
C GLN A 25 -8.64 21.10 -10.07
N VAL A 26 -7.54 20.53 -10.56
CA VAL A 26 -6.52 21.26 -11.32
C VAL A 26 -6.77 20.99 -12.80
N PRO A 27 -7.22 21.98 -13.60
CA PRO A 27 -7.32 21.80 -15.04
C PRO A 27 -5.91 21.69 -15.63
N LEU A 28 -5.62 20.57 -16.29
CA LEU A 28 -4.39 20.39 -17.05
C LEU A 28 -4.69 20.68 -18.53
N GLU A 29 -4.67 21.94 -18.94
CA GLU A 29 -4.68 22.29 -20.36
C GLU A 29 -3.30 22.06 -20.96
N THR A 30 -3.17 21.03 -21.79
CA THR A 30 -1.95 20.76 -22.58
C THR A 30 -2.23 21.10 -24.03
N GLN A 31 -1.73 22.25 -24.51
CA GLN A 31 -1.69 22.52 -25.94
C GLN A 31 -0.47 21.82 -26.55
N ILE A 32 -0.72 20.78 -27.36
CA ILE A 32 0.32 20.12 -28.15
C ILE A 32 0.32 20.79 -29.53
N VAL A 33 1.35 21.59 -29.81
CA VAL A 33 1.61 22.08 -31.17
C VAL A 33 2.38 21.00 -31.91
N SER A 34 1.71 20.30 -32.84
CA SER A 34 2.38 19.44 -33.81
C SER A 34 2.93 20.28 -34.96
N ALA A 35 4.03 19.85 -35.57
CA ALA A 35 4.85 20.64 -36.50
C ALA A 35 4.21 20.98 -37.86
N GLU A 36 2.92 20.72 -38.06
CA GLU A 36 2.17 21.09 -39.27
C GLU A 36 0.78 21.60 -38.91
N GLY A 37 0.69 22.84 -38.42
CA GLY A 37 -0.38 23.81 -38.74
C GLY A 37 -1.87 23.45 -38.59
N GLN A 38 -2.29 22.37 -37.92
CA GLN A 38 -3.70 22.10 -37.64
C GLN A 38 -3.94 21.78 -36.16
N ILE A 39 -4.96 22.45 -35.60
CA ILE A 39 -5.42 22.31 -34.22
C ILE A 39 -6.67 21.45 -34.27
N ASP A 40 -6.55 20.16 -34.00
CA ASP A 40 -7.69 19.28 -33.76
C ASP A 40 -7.78 18.97 -32.26
N GLU A 41 -8.94 19.29 -31.68
CA GLU A 41 -9.26 19.11 -30.26
C GLU A 41 -9.55 17.62 -29.98
N VAL A 42 -8.65 16.92 -29.30
CA VAL A 42 -8.86 15.54 -28.86
C VAL A 42 -9.04 15.53 -27.34
N GLN A 43 -10.28 15.33 -26.91
CA GLN A 43 -10.64 15.15 -25.50
C GLN A 43 -10.16 13.77 -25.02
N ALA A 44 -9.05 13.73 -24.28
CA ALA A 44 -8.65 12.54 -23.53
C ALA A 44 -9.15 12.69 -22.08
N VAL A 45 -10.20 11.95 -21.71
CA VAL A 45 -10.64 11.80 -20.32
C VAL A 45 -9.72 10.79 -19.66
N ILE A 46 -8.89 11.24 -18.72
CA ILE A 46 -8.14 10.38 -17.81
C ILE A 46 -8.61 10.71 -16.40
N ASP A 47 -9.49 9.86 -15.86
CA ASP A 47 -9.85 9.88 -14.44
C ASP A 47 -8.67 9.33 -13.63
N GLN A 48 -7.96 10.22 -12.93
CA GLN A 48 -7.04 9.83 -11.86
C GLN A 48 -7.40 10.62 -10.59
N ASN A 49 -8.26 10.02 -9.77
CA ASN A 49 -8.45 10.43 -8.39
C ASN A 49 -7.22 10.05 -7.58
N VAL A 50 -6.42 11.04 -7.18
CA VAL A 50 -5.31 10.88 -6.22
C VAL A 50 -5.77 11.49 -4.90
N ASN A 51 -6.17 10.65 -3.94
CA ASN A 51 -6.39 11.10 -2.57
C ASN A 51 -5.04 11.30 -1.89
N VAL A 52 -4.67 12.57 -1.64
CA VAL A 52 -3.48 12.94 -0.87
C VAL A 52 -3.89 13.29 0.56
N LEU A 53 -3.36 12.55 1.54
CA LEU A 53 -3.51 12.88 2.96
C LEU A 53 -2.53 14.01 3.32
N ILE A 54 -3.04 15.21 3.58
CA ILE A 54 -2.24 16.33 4.11
C ILE A 54 -2.51 16.41 5.62
N GLY A 55 -1.63 15.81 6.41
CA GLY A 55 -1.61 15.99 7.88
C GLY A 55 -0.97 17.33 8.29
N PRO A 56 -1.34 17.89 9.44
CA PRO A 56 -0.83 19.19 9.87
C PRO A 56 0.68 19.13 10.15
N SER A 57 1.37 20.17 9.69
CA SER A 57 2.78 20.42 9.95
C SER A 57 3.03 20.51 11.47
N GLY A 58 3.64 19.47 12.02
CA GLY A 58 4.09 19.42 13.40
C GLY A 58 5.40 18.66 13.48
N ALA A 59 6.51 19.38 13.56
CA ALA A 59 7.81 18.79 13.87
C ALA A 59 7.73 18.13 15.26
N GLN A 60 7.72 16.79 15.32
CA GLN A 60 7.96 16.05 16.55
C GLN A 60 9.13 15.10 16.35
N SER A 61 10.13 15.30 17.21
CA SER A 61 11.39 14.58 17.30
C SER A 61 11.16 13.08 17.48
N LEU A 62 11.63 12.25 16.53
CA LEU A 62 11.69 10.79 16.67
C LEU A 62 13.01 10.37 17.33
N SER A 63 13.28 10.87 18.54
CA SER A 63 14.40 10.43 19.39
C SER A 63 13.95 9.40 20.43
N GLY A 64 13.14 8.42 20.03
CA GLY A 64 12.54 7.49 20.99
C GLY A 64 11.79 6.31 20.41
N LEU A 65 12.38 5.56 19.48
CA LEU A 65 11.97 4.18 19.17
C LEU A 65 13.22 3.30 19.02
N SER A 66 14.07 3.33 20.05
CA SER A 66 15.09 2.32 20.28
C SER A 66 14.60 1.44 21.43
N ALA A 67 14.72 0.13 21.23
CA ALA A 67 14.38 -0.96 22.16
C ALA A 67 12.91 -1.46 22.14
N SER A 68 12.59 -2.37 21.22
CA SER A 68 12.39 -3.79 21.57
C SER A 68 12.00 -4.61 20.34
N LEU A 69 12.98 -5.23 19.70
CA LEU A 69 12.78 -6.43 18.87
C LEU A 69 13.82 -7.45 19.31
N GLY A 70 13.55 -8.02 20.49
CA GLY A 70 14.26 -9.18 20.98
C GLY A 70 13.62 -10.45 20.45
N HIS A 71 14.37 -11.17 19.62
CA HIS A 71 14.26 -12.60 19.36
C HIS A 71 13.01 -13.11 18.63
N CYS A 72 13.00 -12.91 17.31
CA CYS A 72 12.48 -13.92 16.40
C CYS A 72 13.69 -14.54 15.68
N ASN A 73 13.81 -15.87 15.73
CA ASN A 73 14.93 -16.59 15.13
C ASN A 73 15.10 -16.18 13.66
N LEU A 74 16.32 -15.69 13.38
CA LEU A 74 16.82 -15.26 12.10
C LEU A 74 16.76 -16.44 11.12
N LEU A 75 15.69 -16.55 10.33
CA LEU A 75 15.82 -17.20 9.03
C LEU A 75 16.64 -16.23 8.19
N GLU A 76 17.90 -16.61 7.93
CA GLU A 76 18.77 -15.86 7.03
C GLU A 76 18.00 -15.51 5.74
N PRO A 77 18.09 -14.27 5.26
CA PRO A 77 17.49 -13.93 3.98
C PRO A 77 18.05 -14.86 2.89
N PRO A 78 17.26 -15.24 1.88
CA PRO A 78 17.77 -15.95 0.71
C PRO A 78 19.01 -15.23 0.18
N LYS A 79 20.04 -16.00 -0.22
CA LYS A 79 21.40 -15.53 -0.53
C LYS A 79 21.55 -14.56 -1.71
N ASP A 80 20.47 -13.94 -2.17
CA ASP A 80 20.46 -13.04 -3.32
C ASP A 80 19.94 -11.63 -2.95
N VAL A 81 20.22 -11.15 -1.72
CA VAL A 81 20.00 -9.74 -1.36
C VAL A 81 21.25 -8.93 -1.69
N ILE A 82 21.25 -8.33 -2.87
CA ILE A 82 22.19 -7.26 -3.23
C ILE A 82 21.47 -5.93 -3.04
N LEU A 83 21.90 -5.15 -2.03
CA LEU A 83 21.55 -3.74 -1.89
C LEU A 83 22.48 -2.93 -2.80
N ILE A 84 21.95 -2.32 -3.86
CA ILE A 84 22.67 -1.30 -4.62
C ILE A 84 21.78 -0.07 -4.74
N GLU A 85 22.31 1.05 -4.25
CA GLU A 85 21.85 2.38 -4.62
C GLU A 85 22.06 2.57 -6.13
N ASP A 86 21.03 3.05 -6.80
CA ASP A 86 21.05 3.65 -8.15
C ASP A 86 20.90 2.82 -9.43
N ASP A 87 20.57 1.52 -9.44
CA ASP A 87 20.09 0.90 -10.69
C ASP A 87 19.00 -0.16 -10.49
N VAL A 88 17.94 -0.03 -11.30
CA VAL A 88 16.74 -0.87 -11.30
C VAL A 88 17.08 -2.27 -11.81
N VAL A 89 16.89 -3.29 -10.98
CA VAL A 89 16.74 -4.67 -11.43
C VAL A 89 15.30 -5.10 -11.14
N ILE A 90 14.47 -5.17 -12.18
CA ILE A 90 13.23 -5.94 -12.14
C ILE A 90 13.64 -7.40 -12.18
N LEU A 91 13.67 -8.05 -11.02
CA LEU A 91 13.79 -9.50 -10.94
C LEU A 91 12.45 -10.12 -11.36
N ASP A 92 12.42 -10.67 -12.57
CA ASP A 92 11.42 -11.65 -12.96
C ASP A 92 11.44 -12.79 -11.93
N ILE A 93 10.39 -12.87 -11.10
CA ILE A 93 10.17 -14.00 -10.21
C ILE A 93 9.81 -15.18 -11.11
N LYS A 94 10.83 -15.96 -11.52
CA LYS A 94 10.62 -17.27 -12.12
C LYS A 94 9.86 -18.13 -11.11
N ARG A 95 8.58 -18.35 -11.40
CA ARG A 95 7.73 -19.36 -10.73
C ARG A 95 8.33 -20.73 -11.03
N GLU A 96 9.12 -21.22 -10.09
CA GLU A 96 9.64 -22.59 -10.08
C GLU A 96 8.46 -23.55 -9.91
N ARG A 97 8.08 -24.24 -10.99
CA ARG A 97 7.19 -25.40 -10.89
C ARG A 97 8.06 -26.58 -10.43
N CYS A 98 7.86 -27.05 -9.21
CA CYS A 98 8.39 -28.35 -8.81
C CYS A 98 7.66 -29.44 -9.61
N GLU A 99 8.38 -30.12 -10.51
CA GLU A 99 7.94 -31.40 -11.06
C GLU A 99 8.10 -32.47 -9.98
N LEU A 100 7.00 -32.81 -9.32
CA LEU A 100 6.90 -34.01 -8.50
C LEU A 100 6.78 -35.21 -9.43
N VAL A 101 7.85 -36.00 -9.53
CA VAL A 101 7.81 -37.35 -10.09
C VAL A 101 7.10 -38.25 -9.07
N GLU A 102 5.76 -38.29 -9.12
CA GLU A 102 4.97 -39.26 -8.38
C GLU A 102 4.94 -40.60 -9.12
N LYS A 103 5.63 -41.59 -8.53
CA LYS A 103 5.37 -43.00 -8.84
C LYS A 103 3.99 -43.36 -8.28
N PHE A 104 2.99 -43.41 -9.15
CA PHE A 104 1.68 -43.98 -8.83
C PHE A 104 1.82 -45.48 -8.55
N SER A 105 1.91 -45.86 -7.27
CA SER A 105 1.45 -47.20 -6.88
C SER A 105 -0.07 -47.17 -6.93
N SER A 106 -0.69 -48.15 -7.60
CA SER A 106 -2.14 -48.21 -7.75
C SER A 106 -2.86 -48.07 -6.39
N PRO A 107 -3.98 -47.32 -6.30
CA PRO A 107 -4.75 -47.26 -5.08
C PRO A 107 -5.35 -48.64 -4.83
N GLN A 108 -4.74 -49.43 -3.94
CA GLN A 108 -5.38 -50.64 -3.45
C GLN A 108 -6.63 -50.22 -2.68
N ARG A 109 -7.77 -50.26 -3.36
CA ARG A 109 -9.13 -50.07 -2.80
C ARG A 109 -9.34 -51.08 -1.68
N GLY A 110 -9.13 -50.64 -0.45
CA GLY A 110 -9.32 -51.46 0.74
C GLY A 110 -9.29 -50.59 1.98
N THR A 111 -10.06 -50.99 2.98
CA THR A 111 -10.00 -50.42 4.32
C THR A 111 -9.00 -51.21 5.18
N VAL A 112 -8.37 -50.53 6.12
CA VAL A 112 -7.45 -51.11 7.11
C VAL A 112 -7.89 -50.65 8.50
N CYS A 113 -7.53 -51.41 9.53
CA CYS A 113 -7.85 -51.06 10.91
C CYS A 113 -6.65 -50.37 11.55
N VAL A 114 -6.83 -49.14 12.04
CA VAL A 114 -5.83 -48.37 12.80
C VAL A 114 -6.40 -48.14 14.19
N GLN A 115 -5.79 -48.76 15.21
CA GLN A 115 -6.21 -48.69 16.62
C GLN A 115 -7.73 -48.89 16.85
N GLY A 116 -8.36 -49.79 16.10
CA GLY A 116 -9.80 -50.08 16.22
C GLY A 116 -10.70 -49.34 15.22
N TYR A 117 -10.19 -48.33 14.52
CA TYR A 117 -10.94 -47.59 13.50
C TYR A 117 -10.69 -48.17 12.11
N LYS A 118 -11.77 -48.46 11.38
CA LYS A 118 -11.68 -48.98 10.00
C LYS A 118 -11.70 -47.81 9.02
N VAL A 119 -10.55 -47.52 8.42
CA VAL A 119 -10.34 -46.37 7.52
C VAL A 119 -9.76 -46.76 6.16
N LYS A 120 -9.87 -45.88 5.15
CA LYS A 120 -9.19 -46.03 3.85
C LYS A 120 -7.68 -46.20 4.03
N ARG A 121 -7.08 -47.10 3.26
CA ARG A 121 -5.62 -47.30 3.26
C ARG A 121 -4.82 -46.02 2.95
N SER A 122 -5.37 -45.09 2.16
CA SER A 122 -4.73 -43.82 1.81
C SER A 122 -4.52 -42.87 3.00
N VAL A 123 -5.37 -42.96 4.03
CA VAL A 123 -5.27 -42.09 5.22
C VAL A 123 -4.67 -42.78 6.43
N ALA A 124 -4.51 -44.11 6.39
CA ALA A 124 -4.07 -44.91 7.53
C ALA A 124 -2.75 -44.42 8.14
N LYS A 125 -1.75 -44.12 7.30
CA LYS A 125 -0.45 -43.60 7.77
C LYS A 125 -0.58 -42.23 8.45
N THR A 126 -1.45 -41.36 7.94
CA THR A 126 -1.72 -40.05 8.55
C THR A 126 -2.43 -40.23 9.89
N LEU A 127 -3.40 -41.13 9.99
CA LEU A 127 -4.08 -41.43 11.24
C LEU A 127 -3.14 -42.01 12.30
N GLU A 128 -2.26 -42.94 11.92
CA GLU A 128 -1.21 -43.47 12.81
C GLU A 128 -0.29 -42.37 13.34
N ALA A 129 0.14 -41.45 12.47
CA ALA A 129 0.97 -40.31 12.86
C ALA A 129 0.24 -39.38 13.84
N ILE A 130 -1.03 -39.05 13.56
CA ILE A 130 -1.87 -38.23 14.43
C ILE A 130 -2.02 -38.89 15.80
N PHE A 131 -2.33 -40.19 15.85
CA PHE A 131 -2.46 -40.90 17.13
C PHE A 131 -1.15 -40.99 17.91
N LYS A 132 -0.01 -41.06 17.21
CA LYS A 132 1.30 -41.04 17.85
C LYS A 132 1.59 -39.70 18.51
N GLU A 133 1.18 -38.59 17.91
CA GLU A 133 1.48 -37.23 18.42
C GLU A 133 0.41 -36.69 19.39
N HIS A 134 -0.85 -37.06 19.18
CA HIS A 134 -2.00 -36.45 19.85
C HIS A 134 -2.84 -37.45 20.66
N GLY A 135 -2.49 -38.74 20.65
CA GLY A 135 -3.31 -39.79 21.22
C GLY A 135 -4.57 -40.07 20.40
N ASP A 136 -5.49 -40.89 20.93
CA ASP A 136 -6.77 -41.12 20.27
C ASP A 136 -7.65 -39.85 20.31
N ILE A 137 -7.61 -39.09 19.22
CA ILE A 137 -8.37 -37.84 19.07
C ILE A 137 -9.89 -38.03 19.07
N ALA A 138 -10.39 -39.27 18.95
CA ALA A 138 -11.81 -39.57 19.00
C ALA A 138 -12.25 -40.18 20.34
N ALA A 139 -11.37 -40.30 21.35
CA ALA A 139 -11.67 -40.94 22.62
C ALA A 139 -12.89 -40.35 23.37
N GLU A 140 -13.09 -39.03 23.26
CA GLU A 140 -14.19 -38.29 23.89
C GLU A 140 -15.36 -38.00 22.93
N CYS A 141 -15.32 -38.59 21.72
CA CYS A 141 -16.32 -38.34 20.69
C CYS A 141 -17.72 -38.76 21.16
N VAL A 142 -18.72 -37.90 20.90
CA VAL A 142 -20.12 -38.17 21.28
C VAL A 142 -20.79 -39.22 20.37
N CYS A 143 -20.17 -39.55 19.25
CA CYS A 143 -20.71 -40.49 18.28
C CYS A 143 -20.57 -41.94 18.77
N LYS A 144 -21.70 -42.63 18.92
CA LYS A 144 -21.75 -43.97 19.52
C LYS A 144 -21.20 -45.09 18.64
N THR A 145 -21.20 -44.92 17.31
CA THR A 145 -20.81 -45.98 16.38
C THR A 145 -19.40 -45.77 15.87
N ASP A 146 -18.60 -46.83 15.91
CA ASP A 146 -17.21 -46.81 15.42
C ASP A 146 -17.14 -46.52 13.92
N THR A 147 -18.14 -46.93 13.15
CA THR A 147 -18.24 -46.60 11.72
C THR A 147 -18.34 -45.10 11.48
N PHE A 148 -19.12 -44.38 12.30
CA PHE A 148 -19.28 -42.93 12.13
C PHE A 148 -18.05 -42.18 12.62
N ARG A 149 -17.47 -42.59 13.77
CA ARG A 149 -16.16 -42.09 14.23
C ARG A 149 -15.08 -42.27 13.18
N SER A 150 -15.02 -43.46 12.56
CA SER A 150 -14.06 -43.75 11.48
C SER A 150 -14.27 -42.82 10.27
N SER A 151 -15.52 -42.56 9.87
CA SER A 151 -15.82 -41.62 8.77
C SER A 151 -15.33 -40.20 9.06
N ILE A 152 -15.50 -39.71 10.29
CA ILE A 152 -15.02 -38.37 10.66
C ILE A 152 -13.49 -38.35 10.69
N LEU A 153 -12.85 -39.40 11.22
CA LEU A 153 -11.40 -39.52 11.24
C LEU A 153 -10.81 -39.56 9.83
N GLU A 154 -11.47 -40.22 8.87
CA GLU A 154 -11.06 -40.16 7.46
C GLU A 154 -11.03 -38.73 6.94
N THR A 155 -12.11 -37.97 7.15
CA THR A 155 -12.20 -36.57 6.73
C THR A 155 -11.13 -35.70 7.38
N VAL A 156 -10.90 -35.84 8.70
CA VAL A 156 -9.84 -35.10 9.40
C VAL A 156 -8.46 -35.45 8.84
N CYS A 157 -8.21 -36.71 8.50
CA CYS A 157 -6.93 -37.11 7.90
C CYS A 157 -6.78 -36.58 6.47
N GLU A 158 -7.84 -36.59 5.66
CA GLU A 158 -7.83 -35.99 4.31
C GLU A 158 -7.52 -34.49 4.40
N ASP A 159 -8.14 -33.78 5.33
CA ASP A 159 -7.88 -32.35 5.58
C ASP A 159 -6.44 -32.11 6.04
N ALA A 160 -5.93 -32.93 6.96
CA ALA A 160 -4.54 -32.86 7.40
C ALA A 160 -3.55 -33.10 6.24
N GLN A 161 -3.82 -34.04 5.34
CA GLN A 161 -3.01 -34.29 4.15
C GLN A 161 -3.02 -33.09 3.19
N LEU A 162 -4.20 -32.51 2.94
CA LEU A 162 -4.32 -31.31 2.09
C LEU A 162 -3.47 -30.17 2.63
N ILE A 163 -3.52 -29.95 3.95
CA ILE A 163 -2.76 -28.89 4.59
C ILE A 163 -1.24 -29.17 4.56
N GLN A 164 -0.82 -30.39 4.90
CA GLN A 164 0.60 -30.78 4.88
C GLN A 164 1.22 -30.63 3.48
N ASN A 165 0.45 -30.95 2.44
CA ASN A 165 0.90 -30.86 1.05
C ASN A 165 0.80 -29.45 0.46
N ASN A 166 0.32 -28.46 1.22
CA ASN A 166 -0.05 -27.13 0.73
C ASN A 166 -1.03 -27.16 -0.47
N ASP A 167 -1.84 -28.22 -0.59
CA ASP A 167 -2.79 -28.43 -1.70
C ASP A 167 -4.24 -28.11 -1.28
N PHE A 168 -4.40 -27.05 -0.49
CA PHE A 168 -5.70 -26.60 0.02
C PHE A 168 -6.11 -25.23 -0.54
N ASN A 169 -5.43 -24.75 -1.59
CA ASN A 169 -5.73 -23.47 -2.21
C ASN A 169 -7.19 -23.44 -2.70
N GLY A 170 -7.94 -22.41 -2.31
CA GLY A 170 -9.38 -22.27 -2.61
C GLY A 170 -10.31 -23.22 -1.84
N LYS A 171 -9.79 -24.07 -0.94
CA LYS A 171 -10.58 -25.00 -0.10
C LYS A 171 -10.49 -24.68 1.40
N GLN A 172 -9.84 -23.59 1.77
CA GLN A 172 -9.53 -23.28 3.16
C GLN A 172 -10.79 -23.12 4.02
N GLU A 173 -11.78 -22.36 3.55
CA GLU A 173 -13.05 -22.15 4.26
C GLU A 173 -13.81 -23.47 4.46
N ASP A 174 -13.77 -24.37 3.47
CA ASP A 174 -14.41 -25.68 3.55
C ASP A 174 -13.70 -26.58 4.57
N ILE A 175 -12.37 -26.56 4.61
CA ILE A 175 -11.57 -27.30 5.60
C ILE A 175 -11.84 -26.75 7.01
N GLU A 176 -11.83 -25.42 7.18
CA GLU A 176 -12.13 -24.79 8.46
C GLU A 176 -13.52 -25.19 8.98
N ARG A 177 -14.52 -25.24 8.10
CA ARG A 177 -15.87 -25.71 8.44
C ARG A 177 -15.88 -27.18 8.86
N ARG A 178 -15.23 -28.07 8.12
CA ARG A 178 -15.14 -29.49 8.49
C ARG A 178 -14.41 -29.72 9.81
N VAL A 179 -13.38 -28.92 10.10
CA VAL A 179 -12.68 -28.95 11.38
C VAL A 179 -13.59 -28.48 12.53
N LEU A 180 -14.41 -27.44 12.31
CA LEU A 180 -15.41 -27.01 13.28
C LEU A 180 -16.49 -28.07 13.51
N ASP A 181 -16.96 -28.73 12.45
CA ASP A 181 -17.95 -29.81 12.54
C ASP A 181 -17.38 -31.01 13.33
N ALA A 182 -16.13 -31.39 13.08
CA ALA A 182 -15.44 -32.45 13.83
C ALA A 182 -15.30 -32.08 15.32
N LYS A 183 -14.97 -30.82 15.62
CA LYS A 183 -14.91 -30.31 17.00
C LYS A 183 -16.27 -30.35 17.69
N ALA A 184 -17.36 -30.05 16.98
CA ALA A 184 -18.72 -30.04 17.52
C ALA A 184 -19.18 -31.44 18.00
N VAL A 185 -18.56 -32.50 17.49
CA VAL A 185 -18.79 -33.89 17.93
C VAL A 185 -17.68 -34.43 18.84
N ASN A 186 -16.91 -33.54 19.46
CA ASN A 186 -15.81 -33.84 20.40
C ASN A 186 -14.65 -34.65 19.79
N ILE A 187 -14.35 -34.49 18.51
CA ILE A 187 -13.04 -34.88 17.99
C ILE A 187 -12.01 -33.83 18.41
N ASN A 188 -10.90 -34.25 19.01
CA ASN A 188 -9.81 -33.36 19.38
C ASN A 188 -9.02 -32.93 18.14
N VAL A 189 -9.42 -31.80 17.57
CA VAL A 189 -8.79 -31.16 16.40
C VAL A 189 -8.05 -29.86 16.77
N SER A 190 -7.73 -29.67 18.05
CA SER A 190 -7.08 -28.44 18.55
C SER A 190 -5.76 -28.12 17.82
N TRP A 191 -4.96 -29.15 17.52
CA TRP A 191 -3.71 -29.04 16.78
C TRP A 191 -3.93 -28.58 15.33
N LEU A 192 -4.99 -29.06 14.68
CA LEU A 192 -5.33 -28.71 13.31
C LEU A 192 -5.86 -27.27 13.21
N GLN A 193 -6.67 -26.86 14.20
CA GLN A 193 -7.12 -25.48 14.35
C GLN A 193 -5.95 -24.52 14.52
N ALA A 194 -5.00 -24.83 15.39
CA ALA A 194 -3.81 -24.01 15.59
C ALA A 194 -2.97 -23.89 14.31
N HIS A 195 -2.90 -24.96 13.51
CA HIS A 195 -2.16 -24.97 12.27
C HIS A 195 -2.84 -24.14 11.17
N LEU A 196 -4.16 -24.25 11.01
CA LEU A 196 -4.95 -23.40 10.10
C LEU A 196 -4.84 -21.92 10.47
N GLU A 197 -4.92 -21.61 11.76
CA GLU A 197 -4.76 -20.24 12.26
C GLU A 197 -3.36 -19.67 11.96
N ALA A 198 -2.31 -20.49 12.09
CA ALA A 198 -0.95 -20.09 11.71
C ALA A 198 -0.83 -19.82 10.20
N ILE A 199 -1.49 -20.62 9.37
CA ILE A 199 -1.55 -20.42 7.91
C ILE A 199 -2.26 -19.11 7.57
N ARG A 200 -3.43 -18.85 8.18
CA ARG A 200 -4.20 -17.62 8.03
C ARG A 200 -3.35 -16.39 8.35
N LYS A 201 -2.70 -16.38 9.51
CA LYS A 201 -1.80 -15.28 9.91
C LYS A 201 -0.64 -15.07 8.95
N ARG A 202 -0.03 -16.14 8.44
CA ARG A 202 1.04 -16.02 7.42
C ARG A 202 0.52 -15.41 6.12
N LYS A 203 -0.70 -15.76 5.70
CA LYS A 203 -1.34 -15.20 4.50
C LYS A 203 -1.60 -13.71 4.67
N GLU A 204 -2.18 -13.31 5.80
CA GLU A 204 -2.44 -11.89 6.14
C GLU A 204 -1.14 -11.08 6.17
N ALA A 205 -0.11 -11.57 6.87
CA ALA A 205 1.20 -10.89 6.92
C ALA A 205 1.84 -10.76 5.53
N ARG A 206 1.65 -11.74 4.64
CA ARG A 206 2.14 -11.68 3.26
C ARG A 206 1.39 -10.63 2.45
N GLU A 207 0.08 -10.51 2.63
CA GLU A 207 -0.74 -9.50 1.96
C GLU A 207 -0.36 -8.09 2.43
N GLU A 208 -0.19 -7.88 3.74
CA GLU A 208 0.31 -6.63 4.31
C GLU A 208 1.70 -6.25 3.77
N TYR A 209 2.63 -7.22 3.71
CA TYR A 209 3.96 -7.00 3.15
C TYR A 209 3.90 -6.57 1.68
N ASN A 210 3.07 -7.22 0.87
CA ASN A 210 2.91 -6.86 -0.54
C ASN A 210 2.37 -5.43 -0.71
N LEU A 211 1.36 -5.05 0.08
CA LEU A 211 0.82 -3.68 0.10
C LEU A 211 1.89 -2.65 0.47
N LEU A 212 2.69 -2.95 1.49
CA LEU A 212 3.78 -2.06 1.91
C LEU A 212 4.82 -1.86 0.80
N MET A 213 5.16 -2.94 0.08
CA MET A 213 6.10 -2.88 -1.05
C MET A 213 5.55 -2.06 -2.21
N GLU A 214 4.25 -2.18 -2.51
CA GLU A 214 3.57 -1.36 -3.52
C GLU A 214 3.56 0.12 -3.12
N MET A 215 3.20 0.44 -1.88
CA MET A 215 3.24 1.80 -1.36
C MET A 215 4.65 2.40 -1.43
N LYS A 216 5.68 1.61 -1.09
CA LYS A 216 7.08 2.02 -1.18
C LYS A 216 7.47 2.35 -2.62
N ALA A 217 7.08 1.51 -3.57
CA ALA A 217 7.33 1.75 -5.00
C ALA A 217 6.64 3.04 -5.50
N ASN A 218 5.36 3.21 -5.15
CA ASN A 218 4.58 4.40 -5.51
C ASN A 218 5.16 5.69 -4.90
N ASN A 219 5.57 5.65 -3.64
CA ASN A 219 6.21 6.79 -2.97
C ASN A 219 7.53 7.17 -3.66
N LEU A 220 8.34 6.18 -4.03
CA LEU A 220 9.59 6.43 -4.74
C LEU A 220 9.35 7.08 -6.11
N MET A 221 8.35 6.61 -6.86
CA MET A 221 7.95 7.22 -8.13
C MET A 221 7.46 8.66 -7.95
N ALA A 222 6.59 8.90 -6.96
CA ALA A 222 6.09 10.23 -6.65
C ALA A 222 7.21 11.20 -6.24
N LYS A 223 8.18 10.74 -5.43
CA LYS A 223 9.36 11.52 -5.06
C LYS A 223 10.18 11.92 -6.28
N LYS A 224 10.48 10.97 -7.17
CA LYS A 224 11.22 11.25 -8.42
C LYS A 224 10.48 12.25 -9.31
N ALA A 225 9.17 12.09 -9.45
CA ALA A 225 8.33 13.02 -10.22
C ALA A 225 8.36 14.44 -9.61
N ALA A 226 8.24 14.56 -8.29
CA ALA A 226 8.33 15.83 -7.59
C ALA A 226 9.70 16.51 -7.75
N GLU A 227 10.79 15.75 -7.69
CA GLU A 227 12.14 16.28 -7.94
C GLU A 227 12.31 16.80 -9.37
N ILE A 228 11.82 16.07 -10.36
CA ILE A 228 11.84 16.51 -11.77
C ILE A 228 11.02 17.79 -11.94
N ASN A 229 9.82 17.84 -11.34
CA ASN A 229 8.95 19.02 -11.39
C ASN A 229 9.64 20.24 -10.75
N LEU A 230 10.28 20.06 -9.59
CA LEU A 230 11.03 21.12 -8.91
C LEU A 230 12.18 21.66 -9.77
N ARG A 231 12.95 20.78 -10.43
CA ARG A 231 14.01 21.19 -11.36
C ARG A 231 13.45 22.02 -12.51
N LYS A 232 12.33 21.59 -13.11
CA LYS A 232 11.63 22.33 -14.18
C LYS A 232 11.20 23.73 -13.70
N ARG A 233 10.52 23.83 -12.56
CA ARG A 233 10.05 25.11 -12.01
C ARG A 233 11.19 26.06 -11.64
N ARG A 234 12.31 25.54 -11.15
CA ARG A 234 13.53 26.34 -10.91
C ARG A 234 14.10 26.94 -12.20
N ALA A 235 14.11 26.17 -13.29
CA ALA A 235 14.56 26.67 -14.60
C ALA A 235 13.61 27.76 -15.13
N GLU A 236 12.30 27.54 -15.05
CA GLU A 236 11.29 28.54 -15.44
C GLU A 236 11.41 29.83 -14.60
N LEU A 237 11.61 29.71 -13.29
CA LEU A 237 11.81 30.85 -12.40
C LEU A 237 13.04 31.67 -12.79
N ALA A 238 14.15 31.03 -13.13
CA ALA A 238 15.37 31.73 -13.56
C ALA A 238 15.12 32.57 -14.83
N VAL A 239 14.36 32.03 -15.79
CA VAL A 239 13.97 32.76 -17.00
C VAL A 239 13.11 33.97 -16.67
N VAL A 240 12.10 33.80 -15.81
CA VAL A 240 11.20 34.89 -15.40
C VAL A 240 11.96 35.98 -14.63
N GLN A 241 12.91 35.59 -13.76
CA GLN A 241 13.75 36.54 -13.03
C GLN A 241 14.62 37.38 -13.96
N GLU A 242 15.22 36.80 -15.00
CA GLU A 242 16.02 37.58 -15.94
C GLU A 242 15.17 38.56 -16.74
N ARG A 243 14.00 38.10 -17.22
CA ARG A 243 13.03 38.99 -17.88
C ARG A 243 12.56 40.13 -16.97
N SER A 244 12.38 39.86 -15.67
CA SER A 244 12.02 40.88 -14.69
C SER A 244 13.13 41.93 -14.50
N LYS A 245 14.40 41.51 -14.45
CA LYS A 245 15.54 42.44 -14.40
C LYS A 245 15.61 43.31 -15.65
N GLU A 246 15.40 42.72 -16.82
CA GLU A 246 15.39 43.44 -18.09
C GLU A 246 14.27 44.48 -18.14
N ALA A 247 13.04 44.09 -17.77
CA ALA A 247 11.91 45.00 -17.67
C ALA A 247 12.19 46.15 -16.69
N LYS A 248 12.81 45.86 -15.54
CA LYS A 248 13.20 46.88 -14.56
C LYS A 248 14.20 47.90 -15.16
N ARG A 249 15.24 47.43 -15.85
CA ARG A 249 16.21 48.32 -16.52
C ARG A 249 15.53 49.19 -17.57
N SER A 250 14.62 48.63 -18.37
CA SER A 250 13.86 49.38 -19.38
C SER A 250 13.01 50.49 -18.76
N VAL A 251 12.38 50.23 -17.61
CA VAL A 251 11.64 51.26 -16.86
C VAL A 251 12.57 52.36 -16.34
N GLU A 252 13.73 52.01 -15.80
CA GLU A 252 14.73 52.99 -15.32
C GLU A 252 15.23 53.90 -16.46
N VAL A 253 15.51 53.32 -17.64
CA VAL A 253 15.88 54.08 -18.84
C VAL A 253 14.74 55.01 -19.28
N ALA A 254 13.50 54.52 -19.32
CA ALA A 254 12.35 55.34 -19.68
C ALA A 254 12.16 56.52 -18.73
N HIS A 255 12.34 56.32 -17.42
CA HIS A 255 12.32 57.41 -16.44
C HIS A 255 13.43 58.44 -16.66
N LEU A 256 14.65 58.01 -17.01
CA LEU A 256 15.76 58.92 -17.29
C LEU A 256 15.50 59.75 -18.55
N VAL A 257 15.05 59.11 -19.64
CA VAL A 257 14.68 59.79 -20.88
C VAL A 257 13.56 60.80 -20.63
N GLY A 258 12.53 60.40 -19.88
CA GLY A 258 11.44 61.28 -19.48
C GLY A 258 11.94 62.55 -18.77
N ARG A 259 12.84 62.41 -17.78
CA ARG A 259 13.45 63.57 -17.10
C ARG A 259 14.25 64.47 -18.04
N ASN A 260 15.12 63.87 -18.87
CA ASN A 260 15.95 64.63 -19.81
C ASN A 260 15.11 65.43 -20.83
N LEU A 261 14.00 64.86 -21.30
CA LEU A 261 13.08 65.55 -22.21
C LEU A 261 12.38 66.72 -21.52
N ILE A 262 11.96 66.55 -20.26
CA ILE A 262 11.37 67.63 -19.45
C ILE A 262 12.38 68.76 -19.26
N ASP A 263 13.62 68.46 -18.89
CA ASP A 263 14.68 69.46 -18.71
C ASP A 263 14.99 70.20 -20.02
N SER A 264 15.08 69.46 -21.13
CA SER A 264 15.31 70.02 -22.46
C SER A 264 14.17 70.95 -22.89
N PHE A 265 12.91 70.56 -22.59
CA PHE A 265 11.74 71.38 -22.86
C PHE A 265 11.77 72.71 -22.08
N PHE A 266 12.07 72.66 -20.78
CA PHE A 266 12.18 73.88 -19.96
C PHE A 266 13.34 74.78 -20.41
N LYS A 267 14.48 74.19 -20.81
CA LYS A 267 15.60 74.94 -21.37
C LYS A 267 15.22 75.66 -22.68
N CYS A 268 14.63 74.94 -23.64
CA CYS A 268 14.18 75.54 -24.90
C CYS A 268 13.14 76.66 -24.67
N ARG A 269 12.23 76.48 -23.71
CA ARG A 269 11.27 77.53 -23.34
C ARG A 269 11.96 78.78 -22.80
N ALA A 270 12.91 78.62 -21.89
CA ALA A 270 13.66 79.75 -21.33
C ALA A 270 14.45 80.52 -22.41
N GLU A 271 15.08 79.81 -23.34
CA GLU A 271 15.78 80.42 -24.49
C GLU A 271 14.82 81.23 -25.37
N THR A 272 13.63 80.68 -25.64
CA THR A 272 12.58 81.37 -26.40
C THR A 272 12.12 82.65 -25.70
N ASP A 273 11.88 82.58 -24.38
CA ASP A 273 11.46 83.71 -23.56
C ASP A 273 12.54 84.81 -23.50
N MET A 274 13.82 84.43 -23.51
CA MET A 274 14.95 85.37 -23.56
C MET A 274 14.99 86.12 -24.90
N TRP A 275 14.86 85.42 -26.03
CA TRP A 275 14.85 86.05 -27.36
C TRP A 275 13.65 86.96 -27.55
N ALA A 276 12.47 86.57 -27.05
CA ALA A 276 11.28 87.42 -27.10
C ALA A 276 11.48 88.75 -26.35
N LYS A 277 12.19 88.74 -25.20
CA LYS A 277 12.51 89.97 -24.46
C LYS A 277 13.56 90.83 -25.16
N ALA A 278 14.56 90.21 -25.80
CA ALA A 278 15.59 90.92 -26.55
C ALA A 278 15.06 91.62 -27.82
N ALA A 279 13.96 91.14 -28.39
CA ALA A 279 13.35 91.72 -29.59
C ALA A 279 12.41 92.93 -29.32
N VAL A 280 12.20 93.31 -28.05
CA VAL A 280 11.29 94.40 -27.63
C VAL A 280 12.05 95.68 -27.21
N VAL A 281 13.35 95.75 -27.48
CA VAL A 281 14.22 96.94 -27.30
C VAL A 281 14.58 97.53 -28.66
#